data_AF-A0A522FE50-F1
#
_entry.id   AF-A0A522FE50-F1
#
_cell.length_a   1.000
_cell.length_b   1.000
_cell.length_c   1.000
_cell.angle_alpha   90.00
_cell.angle_beta   90.00
_cell.angle_gamma   90.00
#
_symmetry.space_group_name_H-M   'P 1'
#
loop_
_entity.id
_entity.type
_entity.pdbx_description
1 polymer ?
#
loop_
_entity_poly.entity_id
_entity_poly.type
_entity_poly.pdbx_seq_one_letter_code
_entity_poly.pdbx_strand_id
1 'polypeptide(L)' 'MKRSIYKEDRLKRTNRLSLMLNNREMRALGIYCNRYRVKNKSEFLRETIIKAILRRFEEEHPTLWEENEPTLFNQNVI' A
#
# COMPACT_ATOMS: atom_id res chain seq x y z
N MET A 1 8.80 -30.28 3.74
CA MET A 1 7.85 -29.28 4.28
C MET A 1 6.68 -29.10 3.32
N LYS A 2 5.50 -29.68 3.62
CA LYS A 2 4.29 -29.48 2.83
C LYS A 2 3.77 -28.06 3.12
N ARG A 3 4.04 -27.09 2.23
CA ARG A 3 3.37 -25.79 2.28
C ARG A 3 1.87 -26.04 2.11
N SER A 4 1.08 -25.57 3.07
CA SER A 4 -0.37 -25.77 3.13
C SER A 4 -1.03 -25.28 1.84
N ILE A 5 -1.54 -26.23 1.04
CA ILE A 5 -2.25 -26.01 -0.23
C ILE A 5 -3.49 -25.09 -0.03
N TYR A 6 -4.05 -25.08 1.19
CA TYR A 6 -5.27 -24.33 1.52
C TYR A 6 -5.05 -22.82 1.71
N LYS A 7 -3.81 -22.34 1.89
CA LYS A 7 -3.56 -20.90 2.02
C LYS A 7 -3.71 -20.15 0.69
N GLU A 8 -3.67 -20.83 -0.45
CA GLU A 8 -3.53 -20.18 -1.76
C GLU A 8 -4.85 -19.73 -2.37
N ASP A 9 -5.96 -20.46 -2.20
CA ASP A 9 -7.22 -20.14 -2.89
C ASP A 9 -7.77 -18.75 -2.52
N ARG A 10 -7.70 -18.37 -1.25
CA ARG A 10 -8.18 -17.04 -0.78
C ARG A 10 -7.26 -15.90 -1.18
N LEU A 11 -6.01 -16.18 -1.55
CA LEU A 11 -5.01 -15.20 -1.97
C LEU A 11 -4.91 -15.12 -3.51
N LYS A 12 -5.69 -15.92 -4.25
CA LYS A 12 -5.75 -15.86 -5.70
C LYS A 12 -6.26 -14.49 -6.14
N ARG A 13 -5.52 -13.86 -7.04
CA ARG A 13 -5.85 -12.55 -7.61
C ARG A 13 -6.82 -12.77 -8.77
N THR A 14 -8.12 -12.77 -8.47
CA THR A 14 -9.19 -13.00 -9.46
C THR A 14 -9.79 -11.71 -10.03
N ASN A 15 -9.67 -10.60 -9.29
CA ASN A 15 -10.24 -9.32 -9.69
C ASN A 15 -9.36 -8.59 -10.70
N ARG A 16 -9.97 -8.08 -11.78
CA ARG A 16 -9.31 -7.29 -12.81
C ARG A 16 -9.38 -5.80 -12.49
N LEU A 17 -8.24 -5.12 -12.57
CA LEU A 17 -8.14 -3.67 -12.53
C LEU A 17 -7.59 -3.19 -13.88
N SER A 18 -8.17 -2.12 -14.43
CA SER A 18 -7.68 -1.45 -15.64
C SER A 18 -7.49 0.03 -15.34
N LEU A 19 -6.36 0.59 -15.80
CA LEU A 19 -5.99 1.98 -15.62
C LEU A 19 -5.66 2.56 -16.99
N MET A 20 -6.25 3.70 -17.32
CA MET A 20 -5.92 4.45 -18.52
C MET A 20 -4.94 5.57 -18.16
N LEU A 21 -3.91 5.74 -18.99
CA LEU A 21 -2.89 6.77 -18.82
C LEU A 21 -2.83 7.61 -20.09
N ASN A 22 -2.59 8.90 -19.94
CA ASN A 22 -2.32 9.76 -21.08
C ASN A 22 -0.90 9.51 -21.65
N ASN A 23 -0.62 10.10 -22.81
CA ASN A 23 0.65 9.91 -23.52
C ASN A 23 1.89 10.32 -22.71
N ARG A 24 1.78 11.32 -21.83
CA ARG A 24 2.89 11.79 -20.99
C ARG A 24 3.14 10.82 -19.84
N GLU A 25 2.08 10.38 -19.17
CA GLU A 25 2.12 9.40 -18.08
C GLU A 25 2.69 8.05 -18.55
N MET A 26 2.24 7.57 -19.71
CA MET A 26 2.74 6.32 -20.28
C MET A 26 4.24 6.40 -20.59
N ARG A 27 4.72 7.52 -21.14
CA ARG A 27 6.16 7.75 -21.36
C ARG A 27 6.95 7.78 -20.06
N ALA A 28 6.45 8.51 -19.06
CA ALA A 28 7.09 8.58 -17.75
C ALA A 28 7.22 7.19 -17.10
N LEU A 29 6.14 6.39 -17.14
CA LEU A 29 6.14 5.01 -16.67
C LEU A 29 7.18 4.16 -17.42
N GLY A 30 7.26 4.29 -18.75
CA GLY A 30 8.26 3.60 -19.58
C GLY A 30 9.69 3.93 -19.18
N ILE A 31 10.01 5.22 -19.02
CA ILE A 31 11.34 5.70 -18.58
C ILE A 31 11.68 5.15 -17.21
N TYR A 32 10.73 5.21 -16.26
CA TYR A 32 10.92 4.67 -14.91
C TYR A 32 11.21 3.16 -14.95
N CYS A 33 10.38 2.39 -15.66
CA CYS A 33 10.57 0.95 -15.77
C CYS A 33 11.92 0.58 -16.38
N ASN A 34 12.37 1.32 -17.39
CA ASN A 34 13.68 1.10 -18.01
C ASN A 34 14.83 1.43 -17.03
N ARG A 35 14.76 2.60 -16.38
CA ARG A 35 15.80 3.07 -15.45
C ARG A 35 16.00 2.12 -14.27
N TYR A 36 14.91 1.63 -13.68
CA TYR A 36 14.95 0.78 -12.49
C TYR A 36 14.79 -0.71 -12.78
N ARG A 37 14.87 -1.11 -14.07
CA ARG A 37 14.80 -2.51 -14.52
C ARG A 37 13.54 -3.25 -14.02
N VAL A 38 12.40 -2.55 -14.04
CA VAL A 38 11.11 -3.12 -13.65
C VAL A 38 10.70 -4.14 -14.71
N LYS A 39 10.79 -5.43 -14.37
CA LYS A 39 10.44 -6.54 -15.27
C LYS A 39 8.94 -6.71 -15.46
N ASN A 40 8.15 -6.45 -14.41
CA ASN A 40 6.70 -6.62 -14.42
C ASN A 40 6.00 -5.33 -14.00
N LYS A 41 5.37 -4.66 -14.97
CA LYS A 41 4.65 -3.39 -14.75
C LYS A 41 3.44 -3.58 -13.85
N SER A 42 2.68 -4.67 -14.03
CA SER A 42 1.49 -4.95 -13.23
C SER A 42 1.84 -5.20 -11.77
N GLU A 43 2.95 -5.88 -11.51
CA GLU A 43 3.49 -6.10 -10.17
C GLU A 43 3.87 -4.77 -9.51
N PHE A 44 4.65 -3.94 -10.22
CA PHE A 44 5.04 -2.62 -9.75
C PHE A 44 3.82 -1.74 -9.40
N LEU A 45 2.88 -1.60 -10.33
CA LEU A 45 1.68 -0.79 -10.13
C LEU A 45 0.86 -1.27 -8.93
N ARG A 46 0.65 -2.58 -8.81
CA ARG A 46 -0.06 -3.18 -7.67
C ARG A 46 0.62 -2.84 -6.35
N GLU A 47 1.94 -3.01 -6.27
CA GLU A 47 2.68 -2.73 -5.03
C GLU A 47 2.65 -1.26 -4.66
N THR A 48 2.84 -0.38 -5.63
CA THR A 48 2.79 1.06 -5.41
C THR A 48 1.41 1.49 -4.90
N ILE A 49 0.33 1.00 -5.51
CA ILE A 49 -1.05 1.32 -5.10
C ILE A 49 -1.33 0.81 -3.68
N ILE A 50 -1.04 -0.48 -3.42
CA ILE A 50 -1.31 -1.06 -2.10
C ILE A 50 -0.46 -0.40 -1.01
N LYS A 51 0.81 -0.08 -1.28
CA LYS A 51 1.66 0.65 -0.33
C LYS A 51 1.11 2.05 -0.03
N ALA A 52 0.64 2.77 -1.05
CA ALA A 52 0.04 4.08 -0.86
C ALA A 52 -1.24 4.02 -0.01
N ILE A 53 -2.10 3.03 -0.26
CA ILE A 53 -3.33 2.79 0.50
C ILE A 53 -2.99 2.47 1.97
N LEU A 54 -2.09 1.51 2.21
CA LEU A 54 -1.71 1.11 3.57
C LEU A 54 -1.10 2.27 4.34
N ARG A 55 -0.17 3.01 3.72
CA ARG A 55 0.42 4.20 4.33
C ARG A 55 -0.63 5.23 4.72
N ARG A 56 -1.63 5.46 3.85
CA ARG A 56 -2.71 6.40 4.16
C ARG A 56 -3.54 5.95 5.36
N PHE A 57 -3.84 4.65 5.45
CA PHE A 57 -4.52 4.09 6.61
C PHE A 57 -3.69 4.18 7.90
N GLU A 58 -2.38 3.97 7.81
CA GLU A 58 -1.47 4.14 8.96
C GLU A 58 -1.45 5.59 9.46
N GLU A 59 -1.49 6.57 8.54
CA GLU A 59 -1.51 8.01 8.88
C GLU A 59 -2.85 8.46 9.47
N GLU A 60 -3.98 7.82 9.10
CA GLU A 60 -5.32 8.19 9.58
C GLU A 60 -5.77 7.38 10.82
N HIS A 61 -5.14 6.24 11.09
CA HIS A 61 -5.48 5.43 12.25
C HIS A 61 -4.96 6.17 13.50
N PRO A 62 -5.83 6.47 14.49
CA PRO A 62 -5.37 7.08 15.73
C PRO A 62 -4.28 6.19 16.31
N THR A 63 -3.10 6.74 16.53
CA THR A 63 -2.03 5.94 17.12
C THR A 63 -2.41 5.64 18.56
N LEU A 64 -2.08 4.43 19.04
CA LEU A 64 -2.41 3.95 20.41
C LEU A 64 -1.93 4.91 21.53
N TRP A 65 -1.11 5.91 21.17
CA TRP A 65 -0.44 6.85 22.05
C TRP A 65 -0.86 8.31 21.84
N GLU A 66 -1.69 8.63 20.84
CA GLU A 66 -2.20 10.00 20.62
C GLU A 66 -3.17 10.47 21.72
N GLU A 67 -3.78 9.54 22.47
CA GLU A 67 -4.63 9.87 23.63
C GLU A 67 -3.83 10.26 24.89
N ASN A 68 -2.49 10.15 24.89
CA ASN A 68 -1.65 10.38 26.06
C ASN A 68 -0.60 11.48 25.87
N GLU A 69 -0.87 12.51 25.05
CA GLU A 69 -0.24 13.79 25.37
C GLU A 69 -0.87 14.29 26.67
N PRO A 70 -0.08 14.52 27.74
CA PRO A 70 -0.61 15.20 28.91
C PRO A 70 -0.93 16.63 28.48
N THR A 71 -2.17 16.83 28.03
CA THR A 71 -2.73 18.17 27.92
C THR A 71 -2.66 18.82 29.31
N LEU A 72 -2.62 20.14 29.37
CA LEU A 72 -2.61 20.92 30.63
C LEU A 72 -3.73 20.53 31.62
N PHE A 73 -4.72 19.74 31.19
CA PHE A 73 -5.85 19.25 31.96
C PHE A 73 -5.77 17.77 32.35
N ASN A 74 -4.78 16.99 31.86
CA ASN A 74 -4.55 15.60 32.28
C ASN A 74 -3.74 15.49 33.59
N GLN A 75 -3.92 16.45 34.49
CA GLN A 75 -3.46 16.33 35.86
C GLN A 75 -4.49 15.52 36.66
N ASN A 76 -4.21 14.22 36.78
CA ASN A 76 -4.70 13.36 37.87
C ASN A 76 -6.22 13.15 37.91
N VAL A 77 -6.68 11.99 37.42
CA VAL A 77 -7.83 11.33 38.04
C VAL A 77 -7.27 10.32 39.04
N ILE A 78 -7.71 10.50 40.29
CA ILE A 78 -7.37 9.80 41.54
C ILE A 78 -7.10 8.31 41.38
#